data_AF-A0A2V8CN87-F1
#
_entry.id   AF-A0A2V8CN87-F1
#
_cell.length_a   1.000
_cell.length_b   1.000
_cell.length_c   1.000
_cell.angle_alpha   90.00
_cell.angle_beta   90.00
_cell.angle_gamma   90.00
#
_symmetry.space_group_name_H-M   'P 1'
#
loop_
_entity.id
_entity.type
_entity.pdbx_description
1 polymer ?
#
loop_
_entity_poly.entity_id
_entity_poly.type
_entity_poly.pdbx_seq_one_letter_code
_entity_poly.pdbx_strand_id
1 'polypeptide(L)'
;MSAKPAVRRRDVLTSLGQPKVAVMLMLGFSSGLPFFLSGNTLGYWLRDAGTTLAAIGFLSWVGLAYSLKFLWAPIVDRVDAPLFGRLGRRRGWMMVSQIFVALGLTALSVIGLSAGLATVGTFALVVAFSSSTQDIVVDAWRIEAASDSDELGLLSSAYQLGYRAAIIVTDAFILISASHFGWRISYAAMAVLMGLGVCASMVAIEPARATRAFASKAETPLWSGRGFFDAVIGPFTEFFRMYGWLALLMLAMISFYQLPEFVM
;
A
#
# COMPACT_ATOMS: atom_id res chain seq x y z
N MET A 1 4.85 -22.79 -31.09
CA MET A 1 4.39 -21.50 -30.54
C MET A 1 2.99 -21.23 -31.09
N SER A 2 1.95 -21.49 -30.31
CA SER A 2 0.57 -21.16 -30.70
C SER A 2 0.40 -19.65 -30.60
N ALA A 3 0.07 -18.99 -31.71
CA ALA A 3 -0.17 -17.55 -31.73
C ALA A 3 -1.34 -17.21 -30.77
N LYS A 4 -1.11 -16.33 -29.79
CA LYS A 4 -2.19 -15.79 -28.95
C LYS A 4 -3.22 -15.11 -29.88
N PRO A 5 -4.53 -15.40 -29.78
CA PRO A 5 -5.53 -14.79 -30.62
C PRO A 5 -5.52 -13.27 -30.45
N ALA A 6 -5.75 -12.53 -31.54
CA ALA A 6 -5.78 -11.08 -31.53
C ALA A 6 -6.90 -10.56 -30.59
N VAL A 7 -6.51 -9.80 -29.56
CA VAL A 7 -7.45 -9.26 -28.56
C VAL A 7 -8.44 -8.32 -29.27
N ARG A 8 -9.72 -8.67 -29.25
CA ARG A 8 -10.78 -7.87 -29.88
C ARG A 8 -11.15 -6.72 -28.94
N ARG A 9 -11.44 -5.52 -29.47
CA ARG A 9 -11.83 -4.34 -28.65
C ARG A 9 -13.01 -4.62 -27.71
N ARG A 10 -13.92 -5.52 -28.10
CA ARG A 10 -15.06 -5.95 -27.27
C ARG A 10 -14.60 -6.74 -26.04
N ASP A 11 -13.56 -7.56 -26.18
CA ASP A 11 -13.00 -8.38 -25.11
C ASP A 11 -12.27 -7.52 -24.08
N VAL A 12 -11.68 -6.40 -24.52
CA VAL A 12 -11.08 -5.40 -23.61
C VAL A 12 -12.15 -4.70 -22.77
N LEU A 13 -13.26 -4.28 -23.38
CA LEU A 13 -14.36 -3.59 -22.67
C LEU A 13 -15.06 -4.52 -21.66
N THR A 14 -15.28 -5.78 -22.01
CA THR A 14 -15.81 -6.77 -21.06
C THR A 14 -14.82 -7.10 -19.94
N SER A 15 -13.51 -7.10 -20.24
CA SER A 15 -12.48 -7.28 -19.20
C SER A 15 -12.40 -6.09 -18.25
N LEU A 16 -12.56 -4.85 -18.74
CA LEU A 16 -12.63 -3.65 -17.90
C LEU A 16 -13.86 -3.62 -17.01
N GLY A 17 -14.97 -4.22 -17.45
CA GLY A 17 -16.21 -4.33 -16.68
C GLY A 17 -16.18 -5.36 -15.55
N GLN A 18 -15.07 -6.09 -15.36
CA GLN A 18 -14.98 -7.09 -14.30
C GLN A 18 -14.96 -6.42 -12.91
N PRO A 19 -15.70 -6.97 -11.92
CA PRO A 19 -15.77 -6.38 -10.58
C PRO A 19 -14.40 -6.28 -9.89
N LYS A 20 -13.47 -7.19 -10.21
CA LYS A 20 -12.09 -7.17 -9.68
C LYS A 20 -11.31 -5.92 -10.11
N VAL A 21 -11.55 -5.42 -11.33
CA VAL A 21 -10.87 -4.23 -11.87
C VAL A 21 -11.31 -2.99 -11.10
N ALA A 22 -12.61 -2.85 -10.86
CA ALA A 22 -13.16 -1.76 -10.03
C ALA A 22 -12.65 -1.81 -8.59
N VAL A 23 -12.62 -3.00 -7.98
CA VAL A 23 -12.03 -3.22 -6.65
C VAL A 23 -10.56 -2.78 -6.63
N MET A 24 -9.76 -3.15 -7.64
CA MET A 24 -8.35 -2.77 -7.69
C MET A 24 -8.13 -1.28 -7.91
N LEU A 25 -8.99 -0.63 -8.69
CA LEU A 25 -8.95 0.81 -8.84
C LEU A 25 -9.23 1.51 -7.50
N MET A 26 -10.23 1.05 -6.75
CA MET A 26 -10.56 1.59 -5.42
C MET A 26 -9.48 1.28 -4.38
N LEU A 27 -8.90 0.08 -4.38
CA LEU A 27 -7.80 -0.29 -3.49
C LEU A 27 -6.53 0.50 -3.80
N GLY A 28 -6.21 0.69 -5.10
CA GLY A 28 -5.11 1.54 -5.53
C GLY A 28 -5.30 2.99 -5.13
N PHE A 29 -6.52 3.51 -5.27
CA PHE A 29 -6.86 4.84 -4.76
C PHE A 29 -6.66 4.94 -3.25
N SER A 30 -7.21 4.00 -2.48
CA SER A 30 -7.04 3.99 -1.02
C SER A 30 -5.58 3.82 -0.55
N SER A 31 -4.75 3.06 -1.28
CA SER A 31 -3.33 2.90 -0.96
C SER A 31 -2.51 4.16 -1.28
N GLY A 32 -2.87 4.92 -2.31
CA GLY A 32 -2.17 6.14 -2.67
C GLY A 32 -2.40 7.32 -1.72
N LEU A 33 -3.56 7.36 -1.05
CA LEU A 33 -3.90 8.48 -0.16
C LEU A 33 -2.88 8.70 0.98
N PRO A 34 -2.52 7.69 1.79
CA PRO A 34 -1.77 7.94 3.01
C PRO A 34 -0.29 8.23 2.75
N PHE A 35 0.23 7.86 1.57
CA PHE A 35 1.62 8.05 1.19
C PHE A 35 2.03 9.54 1.27
N PHE A 36 1.32 10.42 0.57
CA PHE A 36 1.59 11.86 0.63
C PHE A 36 1.12 12.52 1.93
N LEU A 37 0.02 12.03 2.52
CA LEU A 37 -0.52 12.56 3.78
C LEU A 37 0.38 12.31 5.00
N SER A 38 1.25 11.30 4.96
CA SER A 38 2.28 11.06 5.99
C SER A 38 3.65 11.63 5.60
N GLY A 39 3.81 12.11 4.36
CA GLY A 39 5.03 12.69 3.80
C GLY A 39 4.89 14.18 3.48
N ASN A 40 4.97 14.54 2.20
CA ASN A 40 5.04 15.93 1.73
C ASN A 40 3.87 16.79 2.22
N THR A 41 2.64 16.28 2.20
CA THR A 41 1.45 17.04 2.61
C THR A 41 1.46 17.37 4.09
N LEU A 42 1.97 16.47 4.93
CA LEU A 42 2.18 16.74 6.36
C LEU A 42 3.27 17.80 6.56
N GLY A 43 4.34 17.73 5.76
CA GLY A 43 5.38 18.74 5.70
C GLY A 43 4.83 20.14 5.38
N TYR A 44 3.91 20.25 4.41
CA TYR A 44 3.24 21.51 4.09
C TYR A 44 2.41 22.04 5.25
N TRP A 45 1.63 21.18 5.91
CA TRP A 45 0.85 21.58 7.08
C TRP A 45 1.74 22.07 8.24
N LEU A 46 2.82 21.35 8.52
CA LEU A 46 3.79 21.74 9.55
C LEU A 46 4.47 23.06 9.23
N ARG A 47 4.80 23.29 7.95
CA ARG A 47 5.44 24.53 7.50
C ARG A 47 4.51 25.73 7.63
N ASP A 48 3.24 25.56 7.28
CA ASP A 48 2.18 26.58 7.41
C ASP A 48 1.95 26.94 8.88
N ALA A 49 2.04 25.96 9.78
CA ALA A 49 2.01 26.18 11.23
C ALA A 49 3.30 26.77 11.83
N GLY A 50 4.30 27.11 11.00
CA GLY A 50 5.55 27.74 11.45
C GLY A 50 6.60 26.80 12.04
N THR A 51 6.46 25.47 11.83
CA THR A 51 7.44 24.48 12.31
C THR A 51 8.78 24.64 11.58
N THR A 52 9.89 24.40 12.29
CA THR A 52 11.24 24.49 11.72
C THR A 52 11.48 23.40 10.66
N LEU A 53 12.29 23.73 9.65
CA LEU A 53 12.63 22.78 8.58
C LEU A 53 13.35 21.53 9.11
N ALA A 54 14.17 21.68 10.16
CA ALA A 54 14.84 20.56 10.80
C ALA A 54 13.85 19.56 11.43
N ALA A 55 12.78 20.06 12.07
CA ALA A 55 11.71 19.22 12.61
C ALA A 55 10.92 18.50 11.51
N ILE A 56 10.64 19.18 10.40
CA ILE A 56 9.99 18.57 9.22
C ILE A 56 10.89 17.47 8.63
N GLY A 57 12.19 17.72 8.51
CA GLY A 57 13.17 16.74 8.05
C GLY A 57 13.33 15.55 9.00
N PHE A 58 13.13 15.74 10.31
CA PHE A 58 13.07 14.62 11.25
C PHE A 58 11.80 13.78 11.04
N LEU A 59 10.65 14.41 10.80
CA LEU A 59 9.40 13.71 10.54
C LEU A 59 9.37 12.98 9.19
N SER A 60 10.16 13.41 8.19
CA SER A 60 10.24 12.68 6.91
C SER A 60 10.79 11.26 7.06
N TRP A 61 11.47 10.93 8.18
CA TRP A 61 11.91 9.58 8.49
C TRP A 61 10.76 8.59 8.68
N VAL A 62 9.54 9.08 8.93
CA VAL A 62 8.33 8.26 8.88
C VAL A 62 8.18 7.57 7.53
N GLY A 63 8.62 8.21 6.45
CA GLY A 63 8.65 7.64 5.10
C GLY A 63 9.51 6.36 4.99
N LEU A 64 10.47 6.14 5.89
CA LEU A 64 11.25 4.89 5.94
C LEU A 64 10.37 3.67 6.14
N ALA A 65 9.17 3.81 6.71
CA ALA A 65 8.22 2.71 6.81
C ALA A 65 7.86 2.13 5.43
N TYR A 66 7.75 2.96 4.39
CA TYR A 66 7.47 2.47 3.04
C TYR A 66 8.65 1.70 2.44
N SER A 67 9.89 2.13 2.74
CA SER A 67 11.11 1.47 2.26
C SER A 67 11.43 0.18 3.01
N LEU A 68 11.16 0.13 4.31
CA LEU A 68 11.44 -1.01 5.18
C LEU A 68 10.32 -2.07 5.19
N LYS A 69 9.27 -1.88 4.38
CA LYS A 69 8.10 -2.78 4.36
C LYS A 69 8.45 -4.24 4.07
N PHE A 70 9.56 -4.51 3.40
CA PHE A 70 10.07 -5.86 3.18
C PHE A 70 10.44 -6.61 4.48
N LEU A 71 10.72 -5.92 5.58
CA LEU A 71 11.08 -6.56 6.87
C LEU A 71 9.89 -7.27 7.49
N TRP A 72 8.69 -6.66 7.47
CA TRP A 72 7.49 -7.24 8.08
C TRP A 72 6.53 -7.88 7.07
N ALA A 73 6.74 -7.69 5.77
CA ALA A 73 5.98 -8.39 4.74
C ALA A 73 5.88 -9.92 4.98
N PRO A 74 6.96 -10.64 5.37
CA PRO A 74 6.88 -12.08 5.61
C PRO A 74 6.03 -12.45 6.84
N ILE A 75 5.96 -11.55 7.82
CA ILE A 75 5.13 -11.73 9.01
C ILE A 75 3.67 -11.58 8.62
N VAL A 76 3.32 -10.51 7.90
CA VAL A 76 1.95 -10.28 7.38
C VAL A 76 1.50 -11.43 6.48
N ASP A 77 2.42 -12.01 5.71
CA ASP A 77 2.17 -13.14 4.82
C ASP A 77 1.94 -14.49 5.53
N ARG A 78 2.31 -14.63 6.81
CA ARG A 78 2.22 -15.89 7.57
C ARG A 78 1.35 -15.81 8.82
N VAL A 79 0.94 -14.62 9.25
CA VAL A 79 0.10 -14.40 10.43
C VAL A 79 -1.33 -14.10 9.99
N ASP A 80 -2.31 -14.67 10.70
CA ASP A 80 -3.72 -14.33 10.50
C ASP A 80 -4.01 -12.92 11.02
N ALA A 81 -4.89 -12.20 10.32
CA ALA A 81 -5.26 -10.85 10.73
C ALA A 81 -5.93 -10.88 12.12
N PRO A 82 -5.47 -10.06 13.09
CA PRO A 82 -6.15 -9.93 14.37
C PRO A 82 -7.58 -9.41 14.14
N LEU A 83 -8.56 -9.99 14.84
CA LEU A 83 -10.00 -9.68 14.79
C LEU A 83 -10.80 -10.11 13.54
N PHE A 84 -10.21 -10.13 12.35
CA PHE A 84 -10.94 -10.42 11.08
C PHE A 84 -10.60 -11.76 10.41
N GLY A 85 -9.95 -12.69 11.13
CA GLY A 85 -9.55 -14.00 10.58
C GLY A 85 -10.70 -14.84 9.99
N ARG A 86 -11.97 -14.57 10.33
CA ARG A 86 -13.15 -15.27 9.78
C ARG A 86 -13.61 -14.76 8.41
N LEU A 87 -13.22 -13.55 7.99
CA LEU A 87 -13.61 -12.95 6.70
C LEU A 87 -12.64 -13.30 5.56
N GLY A 88 -11.56 -13.98 5.90
CA GLY A 88 -10.47 -14.24 5.01
C GLY A 88 -9.22 -13.46 5.36
N ARG A 89 -8.06 -14.09 5.15
CA ARG A 89 -6.78 -13.63 5.68
C ARG A 89 -6.32 -12.33 5.03
N ARG A 90 -6.34 -12.28 3.69
CA ARG A 90 -5.99 -11.09 2.91
C ARG A 90 -6.99 -9.96 3.14
N ARG A 91 -8.29 -10.28 3.15
CA ARG A 91 -9.36 -9.30 3.38
C ARG A 91 -9.28 -8.69 4.77
N GLY A 92 -9.06 -9.53 5.79
CA GLY A 92 -8.89 -9.09 7.17
C GLY A 92 -7.72 -8.13 7.31
N TRP A 93 -6.55 -8.47 6.75
CA TRP A 93 -5.39 -7.57 6.79
C TRP A 93 -5.62 -6.26 6.06
N MET A 94 -6.28 -6.27 4.88
CA MET A 94 -6.64 -5.03 4.17
C MET A 94 -7.54 -4.13 5.02
N MET A 95 -8.59 -4.71 5.62
CA MET A 95 -9.53 -3.96 6.46
C MET A 95 -8.83 -3.38 7.70
N VAL A 96 -8.02 -4.20 8.39
CA VAL A 96 -7.27 -3.76 9.57
C VAL A 96 -6.35 -2.59 9.20
N SER A 97 -5.51 -2.74 8.17
CA SER A 97 -4.61 -1.66 7.76
C SER A 97 -5.35 -0.38 7.38
N GLN A 98 -6.46 -0.50 6.63
CA GLN A 98 -7.27 0.65 6.21
C GLN A 98 -7.93 1.36 7.40
N ILE A 99 -8.42 0.62 8.39
CA ILE A 99 -8.99 1.17 9.62
C ILE A 99 -7.92 1.91 10.42
N PHE A 100 -6.74 1.32 10.60
CA PHE A 100 -5.65 1.98 11.32
C PHE A 100 -5.16 3.25 10.62
N VAL A 101 -5.09 3.26 9.29
CA VAL A 101 -4.83 4.48 8.50
C VAL A 101 -5.92 5.53 8.75
N ALA A 102 -7.20 5.17 8.63
CA ALA A 102 -8.30 6.10 8.81
C ALA A 102 -8.35 6.69 10.24
N LEU A 103 -8.11 5.85 11.25
CA LEU A 103 -8.00 6.28 12.64
C LEU A 103 -6.80 7.21 12.86
N GLY A 104 -5.64 6.91 12.28
CA GLY A 104 -4.46 7.76 12.37
C GLY A 104 -4.67 9.13 11.71
N LEU A 105 -5.30 9.17 10.53
CA LEU A 105 -5.65 10.43 9.85
C LEU A 105 -6.71 11.24 10.63
N THR A 106 -7.70 10.56 11.21
CA THR A 106 -8.72 11.20 12.05
C THR A 106 -8.11 11.73 13.34
N ALA A 107 -7.18 10.99 13.96
CA ALA A 107 -6.43 11.46 15.12
C ALA A 107 -5.63 12.72 14.79
N LEU A 108 -4.91 12.74 13.66
CA LEU A 108 -4.21 13.94 13.18
C LEU A 108 -5.17 15.12 12.97
N SER A 109 -6.34 14.88 12.36
CA SER A 109 -7.36 15.91 12.15
C SER A 109 -7.93 16.49 13.46
N VAL A 110 -8.28 15.62 14.43
CA VAL A 110 -8.92 16.03 15.68
C VAL A 110 -7.92 16.67 16.63
N ILE A 111 -6.77 16.04 16.83
CA ILE A 111 -5.75 16.51 17.78
C ILE A 111 -5.05 17.75 17.22
N GLY A 112 -4.79 17.77 15.92
CA GLY A 112 -4.04 18.83 15.26
C GLY A 112 -2.59 18.91 15.72
N LEU A 113 -1.94 20.02 15.36
CA LEU A 113 -0.52 20.26 15.67
C LEU A 113 -0.30 20.78 17.11
N SER A 114 -1.36 21.09 17.85
CA SER A 114 -1.29 21.65 19.21
C SER A 114 -0.81 20.65 20.27
N ALA A 115 -0.95 19.35 20.03
CA ALA A 115 -0.47 18.31 20.94
C ALA A 115 1.05 18.03 20.85
N GLY A 116 1.76 18.81 20.04
CA GLY A 116 3.22 18.73 19.89
C GLY A 116 3.68 17.78 18.79
N LEU A 117 4.90 18.04 18.33
CA LEU A 117 5.51 17.38 17.17
C LEU A 117 5.67 15.85 17.36
N ALA A 118 5.99 15.40 18.57
CA ALA A 118 6.16 13.98 18.87
C ALA A 118 4.85 13.19 18.70
N THR A 119 3.73 13.77 19.14
CA THR A 119 2.39 13.20 18.98
C THR A 119 2.02 13.08 17.50
N VAL A 120 2.23 14.16 16.74
CA VAL A 120 2.01 14.20 15.29
C VAL A 120 2.86 13.15 14.57
N GLY A 121 4.15 13.05 14.91
CA GLY A 121 5.06 12.06 14.35
C GLY A 121 4.66 10.62 14.67
N THR A 122 4.13 10.38 15.86
CA THR A 122 3.63 9.05 16.24
C THR A 122 2.44 8.64 15.39
N PHE A 123 1.45 9.53 15.20
CA PHE A 123 0.31 9.23 14.34
C PHE A 123 0.71 9.11 12.87
N ALA A 124 1.61 9.96 12.38
CA ALA A 124 2.15 9.84 11.03
C ALA A 124 2.86 8.50 10.83
N LEU A 125 3.63 8.03 11.82
CA LEU A 125 4.27 6.72 11.80
C LEU A 125 3.26 5.57 11.77
N VAL A 126 2.21 5.64 12.58
CA VAL A 126 1.12 4.64 12.57
C VAL A 126 0.44 4.61 11.20
N VAL A 127 0.17 5.78 10.60
CA VAL A 127 -0.41 5.88 9.26
C VAL A 127 0.52 5.28 8.22
N ALA A 128 1.81 5.62 8.23
CA ALA A 128 2.77 5.13 7.25
C ALA A 128 3.02 3.60 7.37
N PHE A 129 3.13 3.09 8.60
CA PHE A 129 3.28 1.66 8.85
C PHE A 129 2.03 0.86 8.45
N SER A 130 0.84 1.40 8.74
CA SER A 130 -0.42 0.76 8.36
C SER A 130 -0.65 0.80 6.86
N SER A 131 -0.32 1.93 6.21
CA SER A 131 -0.42 2.11 4.76
C SER A 131 0.53 1.18 4.00
N SER A 132 1.80 1.12 4.40
CA SER A 132 2.76 0.18 3.80
C SER A 132 2.39 -1.29 4.03
N THR A 133 1.73 -1.61 5.14
CA THR A 133 1.13 -2.93 5.37
C THR A 133 -0.04 -3.20 4.42
N GLN A 134 -0.90 -2.21 4.18
CA GLN A 134 -1.97 -2.28 3.19
C GLN A 134 -1.41 -2.61 1.80
N ASP A 135 -0.34 -1.93 1.37
CA ASP A 135 0.29 -2.16 0.07
C ASP A 135 0.73 -3.62 -0.10
N ILE A 136 1.42 -4.18 0.89
CA ILE A 136 1.89 -5.57 0.88
C ILE A 136 0.71 -6.52 0.63
N VAL A 137 -0.40 -6.30 1.34
CA VAL A 137 -1.55 -7.20 1.32
C VAL A 137 -2.31 -7.06 -0.01
N VAL A 138 -2.45 -5.84 -0.53
CA VAL A 138 -3.12 -5.58 -1.80
C VAL A 138 -2.29 -6.11 -2.98
N ASP A 139 -0.96 -5.94 -2.95
CA ASP A 139 -0.05 -6.48 -3.96
C ASP A 139 -0.10 -8.01 -3.99
N ALA A 140 -0.11 -8.66 -2.82
CA ALA A 140 -0.24 -10.11 -2.74
C ALA A 140 -1.61 -10.58 -3.22
N TRP A 141 -2.69 -9.90 -2.83
CA TRP A 141 -4.04 -10.22 -3.30
C TRP A 141 -4.16 -10.08 -4.82
N ARG A 142 -3.55 -9.06 -5.44
CA ARG A 142 -3.53 -8.89 -6.90
C ARG A 142 -3.00 -10.12 -7.61
N ILE A 143 -1.86 -10.63 -7.14
CA ILE A 143 -1.18 -11.79 -7.73
C ILE A 143 -2.01 -13.06 -7.52
N GLU A 144 -2.59 -13.22 -6.33
CA GLU A 144 -3.38 -14.41 -5.98
C GLU A 144 -4.77 -14.43 -6.65
N ALA A 145 -5.37 -13.26 -6.92
CA ALA A 145 -6.69 -13.11 -7.52
C ALA A 145 -6.70 -13.14 -9.06
N ALA A 146 -5.56 -12.83 -9.71
CA ALA A 146 -5.41 -12.92 -11.15
C ALA A 146 -5.43 -14.38 -11.62
N SER A 147 -6.33 -14.72 -12.55
CA SER A 147 -6.37 -16.06 -13.15
C SER A 147 -5.18 -16.28 -14.08
N ASP A 148 -4.89 -15.30 -14.94
CA ASP A 148 -3.87 -15.33 -15.99
C ASP A 148 -2.98 -14.07 -16.00
N SER A 149 -1.87 -14.12 -16.76
CA SER A 149 -0.92 -13.00 -16.91
C SER A 149 -1.57 -11.72 -17.45
N ASP A 150 -2.55 -11.87 -18.32
CA ASP A 150 -3.20 -10.74 -18.99
C ASP A 150 -4.17 -10.04 -18.03
N GLU A 151 -4.85 -10.80 -17.15
CA GLU A 151 -5.65 -10.25 -16.05
C GLU A 151 -4.74 -9.57 -15.00
N LEU A 152 -3.58 -10.14 -14.69
CA LEU A 152 -2.61 -9.53 -13.78
C LEU A 152 -2.15 -8.15 -14.27
N GLY A 153 -1.85 -8.03 -15.58
CA GLY A 153 -1.51 -6.76 -16.20
C GLY A 153 -2.64 -5.73 -16.12
N LEU A 154 -3.89 -6.17 -16.34
CA LEU A 154 -5.08 -5.32 -16.24
C LEU A 154 -5.30 -4.82 -14.81
N LEU A 155 -5.23 -5.71 -13.82
CA LEU A 155 -5.38 -5.36 -12.40
C LEU A 155 -4.26 -4.42 -11.92
N SER A 156 -3.03 -4.62 -12.40
CA SER A 156 -1.90 -3.73 -12.10
C SER A 156 -2.11 -2.34 -12.67
N SER A 157 -2.62 -2.26 -13.91
CA SER A 157 -2.92 -0.99 -14.56
C SER A 157 -4.04 -0.23 -13.85
N ALA A 158 -5.11 -0.93 -13.46
CA ALA A 158 -6.22 -0.35 -12.70
C ALA A 158 -5.77 0.16 -11.33
N TYR A 159 -4.94 -0.60 -10.63
CA TYR A 159 -4.32 -0.21 -9.37
C TYR A 159 -3.50 1.08 -9.54
N GLN A 160 -2.63 1.13 -10.55
CA GLN A 160 -1.77 2.28 -10.77
C GLN A 160 -2.55 3.55 -11.13
N LEU A 161 -3.62 3.39 -11.91
CA LEU A 161 -4.54 4.50 -12.23
C LEU A 161 -5.20 5.05 -10.96
N GLY A 162 -5.74 4.17 -10.11
CA GLY A 162 -6.31 4.57 -8.82
C GLY A 162 -5.28 5.27 -7.92
N TYR A 163 -4.08 4.70 -7.82
CA TYR A 163 -2.98 5.25 -7.02
C TYR A 163 -2.57 6.65 -7.51
N ARG A 164 -2.39 6.85 -8.82
CA ARG A 164 -2.04 8.16 -9.39
C ARG A 164 -3.17 9.18 -9.20
N ALA A 165 -4.43 8.76 -9.31
CA ALA A 165 -5.57 9.63 -9.00
C ALA A 165 -5.56 10.06 -7.53
N ALA A 166 -5.24 9.16 -6.60
CA ALA A 166 -5.12 9.48 -5.19
C ALA A 166 -3.99 10.49 -4.93
N ILE A 167 -2.83 10.33 -5.56
CA ILE A 167 -1.72 11.30 -5.46
C ILE A 167 -2.19 12.70 -5.85
N ILE A 168 -2.89 12.86 -6.97
CA ILE A 168 -3.40 14.16 -7.41
C ILE A 168 -4.34 14.75 -6.36
N VAL A 169 -5.19 13.93 -5.74
CA VAL A 169 -6.10 14.36 -4.67
C VAL A 169 -5.31 14.79 -3.41
N THR A 170 -4.28 14.05 -3.02
CA THR A 170 -3.51 14.30 -1.79
C THR A 170 -2.38 15.30 -1.93
N ASP A 171 -2.04 15.70 -3.15
CA ASP A 171 -0.99 16.68 -3.43
C ASP A 171 -1.58 18.01 -3.90
N ALA A 172 -2.53 18.00 -4.85
CA ALA A 172 -3.13 19.22 -5.38
C ALA A 172 -4.45 19.59 -4.68
N PHE A 173 -5.42 18.67 -4.65
CA PHE A 173 -6.77 19.00 -4.17
C PHE A 173 -6.80 19.31 -2.67
N ILE A 174 -5.95 18.65 -1.89
CA ILE A 174 -5.90 18.90 -0.45
C ILE A 174 -5.41 20.31 -0.11
N LEU A 175 -4.51 20.89 -0.90
CA LEU A 175 -4.00 22.25 -0.65
C LEU A 175 -5.09 23.29 -0.90
N ILE A 176 -5.90 23.09 -1.94
CA ILE A 176 -7.09 23.91 -2.21
C ILE A 176 -8.09 23.76 -1.06
N SER A 177 -8.34 22.54 -0.59
CA SER A 177 -9.22 22.31 0.56
C SER A 177 -8.68 22.96 1.84
N ALA A 178 -7.37 22.89 2.07
CA ALA A 178 -6.71 23.44 3.24
C ALA A 178 -6.74 24.97 3.25
N SER A 179 -6.62 25.64 2.10
CA SER A 179 -6.70 27.10 2.03
C SER A 179 -8.11 27.65 2.31
N HIS A 180 -9.16 26.89 1.96
CA HIS A 180 -10.55 27.31 2.16
C HIS A 180 -11.15 26.86 3.50
N PHE A 181 -10.89 25.63 3.91
CA PHE A 181 -11.54 24.98 5.06
C PHE A 181 -10.57 24.63 6.20
N GLY A 182 -9.27 24.82 5.99
CA GLY A 182 -8.24 24.49 6.96
C GLY A 182 -7.85 23.00 6.96
N TRP A 183 -6.62 22.74 7.41
CA TRP A 183 -6.00 21.41 7.38
C TRP A 183 -6.77 20.31 8.10
N ARG A 184 -7.42 20.62 9.23
CA ARG A 184 -8.16 19.62 10.01
C ARG A 184 -9.32 19.03 9.20
N ILE A 185 -10.09 19.86 8.51
CA ILE A 185 -11.20 19.42 7.66
C ILE A 185 -10.67 18.64 6.46
N SER A 186 -9.58 19.11 5.84
CA SER A 186 -8.93 18.42 4.72
C SER A 186 -8.49 17.00 5.10
N TYR A 187 -7.82 16.81 6.25
CA TYR A 187 -7.40 15.49 6.72
C TYR A 187 -8.59 14.59 7.11
N ALA A 188 -9.66 15.16 7.68
CA ALA A 188 -10.89 14.41 7.94
C ALA A 188 -11.54 13.92 6.64
N ALA A 189 -11.59 14.76 5.60
CA ALA A 189 -12.10 14.36 4.29
C ALA A 189 -11.30 13.19 3.70
N MET A 190 -9.97 13.20 3.82
CA MET A 190 -9.12 12.09 3.37
C MET A 190 -9.36 10.80 4.18
N ALA A 191 -9.59 10.91 5.49
CA ALA A 191 -9.97 9.77 6.33
C ALA A 191 -11.32 9.18 5.90
N VAL A 192 -12.28 10.00 5.47
CA VAL A 192 -13.56 9.52 4.91
C VAL A 192 -13.34 8.83 3.55
N LEU A 193 -12.46 9.37 2.70
CA LEU A 193 -12.12 8.75 1.41
C LEU A 193 -11.46 7.38 1.55
N MET A 194 -10.74 7.12 2.65
CA MET A 194 -10.26 5.76 2.98
C MET A 194 -11.40 4.75 3.13
N GLY A 195 -12.63 5.19 3.44
CA GLY A 195 -13.82 4.36 3.45
C GLY A 195 -14.11 3.68 2.11
N LEU A 196 -13.70 4.28 0.97
CA LEU A 196 -13.79 3.63 -0.35
C LEU A 196 -12.94 2.35 -0.40
N GLY A 197 -11.77 2.37 0.22
CA GLY A 197 -10.89 1.21 0.33
C GLY A 197 -11.52 0.10 1.19
N VAL A 198 -12.17 0.49 2.29
CA VAL A 198 -12.88 -0.45 3.18
C VAL A 198 -14.05 -1.10 2.45
N CYS A 199 -14.84 -0.33 1.71
CA CYS A 199 -15.91 -0.88 0.88
C CYS A 199 -15.36 -1.85 -0.19
N ALA A 200 -14.24 -1.49 -0.83
CA ALA A 200 -13.59 -2.34 -1.82
C ALA A 200 -13.06 -3.65 -1.22
N SER A 201 -12.48 -3.63 -0.02
CA SER A 201 -11.99 -4.84 0.66
C SER A 201 -13.14 -5.75 1.13
N MET A 202 -14.31 -5.19 1.43
CA MET A 202 -15.52 -5.99 1.68
C MET A 202 -16.05 -6.68 0.42
N VAL A 203 -15.89 -6.09 -0.76
CA VAL A 203 -16.31 -6.69 -2.05
C VAL A 203 -15.23 -7.63 -2.63
N ALA A 204 -13.97 -7.45 -2.23
CA ALA A 204 -12.87 -8.29 -2.66
C ALA A 204 -13.14 -9.76 -2.31
N ILE A 205 -13.17 -10.63 -3.33
CA ILE A 205 -13.33 -12.08 -3.14
C ILE A 205 -12.02 -12.63 -2.59
N GLU A 206 -12.10 -13.56 -1.63
CA GLU A 206 -10.91 -14.25 -1.13
C GLU A 206 -10.41 -15.27 -2.18
N PRO A 207 -9.17 -15.13 -2.68
CA PRO A 207 -8.68 -16.03 -3.72
C PRO A 207 -8.34 -17.41 -3.16
N ALA A 208 -8.87 -18.47 -3.77
CA ALA A 208 -8.60 -19.87 -3.36
C ALA A 208 -7.10 -20.26 -3.41
N ARG A 209 -6.28 -19.54 -4.19
CA ARG A 209 -4.81 -19.71 -4.21
C ARG A 209 -4.15 -19.19 -2.92
N ALA A 210 -4.72 -18.19 -2.25
CA ALA A 210 -4.24 -17.68 -0.97
C ALA A 210 -4.28 -18.75 0.12
N THR A 211 -5.33 -19.58 0.13
CA THR A 211 -5.53 -20.67 1.09
C THR A 211 -4.47 -21.77 0.91
N ARG A 212 -4.09 -22.09 -0.33
CA ARG A 212 -3.07 -23.13 -0.61
C ARG A 212 -1.65 -22.64 -0.34
N ALA A 213 -1.32 -21.41 -0.74
CA ALA A 213 0.00 -20.83 -0.49
C ALA A 213 0.29 -20.65 1.01
N PHE A 214 -0.77 -20.45 1.82
CA PHE A 214 -0.67 -20.43 3.27
C PHE A 214 -0.37 -21.82 3.85
N ALA A 215 -1.11 -22.85 3.43
CA ALA A 215 -0.91 -24.21 3.93
C ALA A 215 0.54 -24.68 3.75
N SER A 216 1.18 -24.33 2.64
CA SER A 216 2.61 -24.63 2.41
C SER A 216 3.58 -23.76 3.21
N LYS A 217 3.25 -22.49 3.50
CA LYS A 217 4.12 -21.57 4.27
C LYS A 217 3.99 -21.74 5.79
N ALA A 218 2.91 -22.36 6.28
CA ALA A 218 2.64 -22.60 7.69
C ALA A 218 3.46 -23.75 8.31
N GLU A 219 4.12 -24.57 7.49
CA GLU A 219 4.90 -25.73 7.97
C GLU A 219 6.20 -25.34 8.69
N THR A 220 6.69 -24.09 8.56
CA THR A 220 7.88 -23.61 9.29
C THR A 220 7.52 -22.49 10.30
N PRO A 221 7.71 -22.71 11.62
CA PRO A 221 7.42 -21.70 12.62
C PRO A 221 8.29 -20.45 12.45
N LEU A 222 7.66 -19.27 12.35
CA LEU A 222 8.34 -17.97 12.28
C LEU A 222 9.23 -17.67 13.50
N TRP A 223 8.89 -18.24 14.65
CA TRP A 223 9.62 -18.06 15.91
C TRP A 223 10.94 -18.84 15.96
N SER A 224 11.19 -19.72 14.98
CA SER A 224 12.51 -20.31 14.78
C SER A 224 13.39 -19.32 14.00
N GLY A 225 14.61 -19.04 14.46
CA GLY A 225 15.53 -18.15 13.77
C GLY A 225 15.76 -18.52 12.30
N ARG A 226 15.66 -19.82 11.96
CA ARG A 226 15.70 -20.32 10.57
C ARG A 226 14.46 -19.93 9.77
N GLY A 227 13.27 -19.95 10.38
CA GLY A 227 12.02 -19.58 9.73
C GLY A 227 11.95 -18.09 9.38
N PHE A 228 12.46 -17.20 10.25
CA PHE A 228 12.59 -15.78 9.95
C PHE A 228 13.66 -15.50 8.88
N PHE A 229 14.84 -16.11 9.01
CA PHE A 229 15.90 -15.98 8.00
C PHE A 229 15.45 -16.49 6.63
N ASP A 230 14.76 -17.62 6.56
CA ASP A 230 14.24 -18.18 5.30
C ASP A 230 13.11 -17.31 4.72
N ALA A 231 12.28 -16.68 5.57
CA ALA A 231 11.23 -15.78 5.12
C ALA A 231 11.77 -14.46 4.52
N VAL A 232 12.86 -13.93 5.09
CA VAL A 232 13.47 -12.67 4.64
C VAL A 232 14.48 -12.90 3.53
N ILE A 233 15.39 -13.87 3.69
CA ILE A 233 16.52 -14.13 2.77
C ILE A 233 16.13 -15.12 1.66
N GLY A 234 15.20 -16.05 1.92
CA GLY A 234 14.76 -17.06 0.95
C GLY A 234 14.38 -16.46 -0.41
N PRO A 235 13.51 -15.44 -0.49
CA PRO A 235 13.16 -14.80 -1.76
C PRO A 235 14.37 -14.22 -2.51
N PHE A 236 15.32 -13.62 -1.80
CA PHE A 236 16.56 -13.11 -2.42
C PHE A 236 17.42 -14.27 -2.94
N THR A 237 17.58 -15.33 -2.16
CA THR A 237 18.37 -16.49 -2.58
C THR A 237 17.76 -17.19 -3.78
N GLU A 238 16.43 -17.32 -3.84
CA GLU A 238 15.74 -17.86 -5.01
C GLU A 238 15.90 -16.96 -6.24
N PHE A 239 15.81 -15.64 -6.06
CA PHE A 239 16.03 -14.68 -7.13
C PHE A 239 17.44 -14.78 -7.72
N PHE A 240 18.48 -14.78 -6.88
CA PHE A 240 19.87 -14.96 -7.34
C PHE A 240 20.12 -16.35 -7.91
N ARG A 241 19.45 -17.40 -7.41
CA ARG A 241 19.56 -18.76 -7.95
C ARG A 241 18.91 -18.87 -9.34
N MET A 242 17.79 -18.19 -9.57
CA MET A 242 17.05 -18.24 -10.84
C MET A 242 17.72 -17.41 -11.93
N TYR A 243 18.24 -16.23 -11.60
CA TYR A 243 18.74 -15.26 -12.58
C TYR A 243 20.27 -15.09 -12.58
N GLY A 244 20.99 -15.66 -11.61
CA GLY A 244 22.44 -15.60 -11.55
C GLY A 244 22.98 -14.17 -11.51
N TRP A 245 23.97 -13.86 -12.35
CA TRP A 245 24.57 -12.53 -12.42
C TRP A 245 23.62 -11.46 -13.01
N LEU A 246 22.64 -11.87 -13.83
CA LEU A 246 21.64 -10.97 -14.41
C LEU A 246 20.75 -10.35 -13.32
N ALA A 247 20.66 -10.98 -12.14
CA ALA A 247 20.00 -10.42 -10.97
C ALA A 247 20.57 -9.03 -10.61
N LEU A 248 21.90 -8.85 -10.67
CA LEU A 248 22.54 -7.57 -10.37
C LEU A 248 22.17 -6.50 -11.39
N LEU A 249 22.11 -6.86 -12.66
CA LEU A 249 21.75 -5.93 -13.73
C LEU A 249 20.27 -5.53 -13.64
N MET A 250 19.38 -6.48 -13.35
CA MET A 250 17.96 -6.19 -13.10
C MET A 250 17.77 -5.29 -11.88
N LEU A 251 18.46 -5.58 -10.77
CA LEU A 251 18.41 -4.73 -9.57
C LEU A 251 18.93 -3.32 -9.86
N ALA A 252 20.07 -3.19 -10.55
CA ALA A 252 20.59 -1.89 -10.96
C ALA A 252 19.59 -1.14 -11.85
N MET A 253 19.02 -1.79 -12.85
CA MET A 253 18.03 -1.19 -13.74
C MET A 253 16.80 -0.71 -12.97
N ILE A 254 16.27 -1.52 -12.06
CA ILE A 254 15.11 -1.16 -11.23
C ILE A 254 15.46 0.01 -10.31
N SER A 255 16.63 -0.02 -9.65
CA SER A 255 17.08 1.09 -8.79
C SER A 255 17.23 2.40 -9.57
N PHE A 256 17.81 2.37 -10.77
CA PHE A 256 17.92 3.56 -11.63
C PHE A 256 16.57 4.06 -12.14
N TYR A 257 15.66 3.15 -12.47
CA TYR A 257 14.32 3.49 -12.91
C TYR A 257 13.47 4.12 -11.80
N GLN A 258 13.62 3.63 -10.57
CA GLN A 258 12.81 4.06 -9.42
C GLN A 258 13.40 5.24 -8.66
N LEU A 259 14.69 5.53 -8.84
CA LEU A 259 15.39 6.68 -8.24
C LEU A 259 14.62 8.02 -8.38
N PRO A 260 14.08 8.38 -9.56
CA PRO A 260 13.29 9.60 -9.72
C PRO A 260 12.01 9.64 -8.87
N GLU A 261 11.40 8.50 -8.54
CA GLU A 261 10.20 8.45 -7.70
C GLU A 261 10.50 8.75 -6.21
N PHE A 262 11.76 8.64 -5.78
CA PHE A 262 12.18 8.94 -4.41
C PHE A 262 12.83 10.32 -4.25
N VAL A 263 13.30 10.91 -5.35
CA VAL A 263 14.06 12.18 -5.35
C VAL A 263 13.15 13.40 -5.63
N MET A 264 11.91 13.20 -6.11
CA MET A 264 10.90 14.24 -6.30
C MET A 264 9.83 14.21 -5.22
#